data_AF-A0A3M0W9F1-F1
#
_entry.id   AF-A0A3M0W9F1-F1
#
_cell.length_a   1.000
_cell.length_b   1.000
_cell.length_c   1.000
_cell.angle_alpha   90.00
_cell.angle_beta   90.00
_cell.angle_gamma   90.00
#
_symmetry.space_group_name_H-M   'P 1'
#
loop_
_entity.id
_entity.type
_entity.pdbx_description
1 polymer ?
#
loop_
_entity_poly.entity_id
_entity_poly.type
_entity_poly.pdbx_seq_one_letter_code
_entity_poly.pdbx_strand_id
1 'polypeptide(L)'
;MPNPAKRMTAQPSRPVQRYRPGKPGGTAAAENTVDDTDGLDPAAEHAAWRLRELKRLKRDREALVAREAEIEELERRRHLTAEEREAEDREFLARQREARDQNRAPARVLAKYLHKGAFFRGGDDEAAEALAQRDLMGAAFEDDVADKSVLPEYMRVRDMTKLGKKGRTRYRDLKTEDTGRFGDDDRSRRWDGSRKEPGGPGGGLNGSTAGLDERFLPDSDGRNGPRFIKKEAESG
;
A
#
# COMPACT_ATOMS: atom_id res chain seq x y z
N MET A 1 -54.18 6.51 -73.55
CA MET A 1 -55.00 7.75 -73.52
C MET A 1 -55.48 7.99 -72.09
N PRO A 2 -55.21 9.15 -71.47
CA PRO A 2 -55.80 9.51 -70.18
C PRO A 2 -57.06 10.36 -70.38
N ASN A 3 -58.07 10.17 -69.54
CA ASN A 3 -59.07 11.20 -69.21
C ASN A 3 -59.75 10.87 -67.85
N PRO A 4 -60.36 11.84 -67.14
CA PRO A 4 -59.86 12.22 -65.82
C PRO A 4 -60.96 12.33 -64.73
N ALA A 5 -60.48 12.53 -63.50
CA ALA A 5 -61.09 13.32 -62.43
C ALA A 5 -62.45 12.90 -61.84
N LYS A 6 -62.40 12.41 -60.59
CA LYS A 6 -63.29 12.92 -59.52
C LYS A 6 -62.44 13.26 -58.28
N ARG A 7 -62.28 14.56 -58.03
CA ARG A 7 -61.75 15.10 -56.77
C ARG A 7 -62.86 14.99 -55.72
N MET A 8 -62.64 14.20 -54.68
CA MET A 8 -63.36 14.29 -53.42
C MET A 8 -62.34 14.64 -52.34
N THR A 9 -62.36 15.89 -51.88
CA THR A 9 -61.54 16.37 -50.77
C THR A 9 -62.08 15.78 -49.47
N ALA A 10 -61.48 14.69 -48.99
CA ALA A 10 -61.70 14.20 -47.64
C ALA A 10 -60.98 15.13 -46.64
N GLN A 11 -61.73 15.70 -45.71
CA GLN A 11 -61.15 16.41 -44.57
C GLN A 11 -60.37 15.42 -43.69
N PRO A 12 -59.11 15.70 -43.30
CA PRO A 12 -58.38 14.81 -42.42
C PRO A 12 -59.02 14.82 -41.02
N SER A 13 -59.32 13.63 -40.54
CA SER A 13 -59.93 13.31 -39.25
C SER A 13 -59.11 13.84 -38.07
N ARG A 14 -59.83 14.31 -37.03
CA ARG A 14 -59.27 14.83 -35.78
C ARG A 14 -58.45 13.75 -35.06
N PRO A 15 -57.29 14.07 -34.46
CA PRO A 15 -56.46 13.08 -33.80
C PRO A 15 -57.12 12.57 -32.50
N VAL A 16 -57.13 11.24 -32.35
CA VAL A 16 -57.64 10.53 -31.17
C VAL A 16 -56.78 10.85 -29.95
N GLN A 17 -57.39 11.39 -28.90
CA GLN A 17 -56.75 11.61 -27.59
C GLN A 17 -56.37 10.26 -26.98
N ARG A 18 -55.08 9.96 -26.91
CA ARG A 18 -54.57 8.84 -26.09
C ARG A 18 -54.52 9.30 -24.64
N TYR A 19 -55.33 8.67 -23.79
CA TYR A 19 -55.27 8.84 -22.34
C TYR A 19 -53.85 8.50 -21.83
N ARG A 20 -53.17 9.51 -21.29
CA ARG A 20 -51.90 9.36 -20.57
C ARG A 20 -52.25 9.48 -19.08
N PRO A 21 -52.14 8.40 -18.27
CA PRO A 21 -52.48 8.49 -16.86
C PRO A 21 -51.60 9.54 -16.19
N GLY A 22 -52.24 10.44 -15.43
CA GLY A 22 -51.63 11.59 -14.79
C GLY A 22 -50.46 11.18 -13.90
N LYS A 23 -49.33 11.86 -14.08
CA LYS A 23 -48.25 11.84 -13.10
C LYS A 23 -48.83 12.43 -11.81
N PRO A 24 -48.91 11.69 -10.70
CA PRO A 24 -49.32 12.29 -9.45
C PRO A 24 -48.31 13.40 -9.14
N GLY A 25 -48.83 14.63 -9.01
CA GLY A 25 -48.07 15.79 -8.57
C GLY A 25 -47.61 15.55 -7.14
N GLY A 26 -46.50 14.83 -7.00
CA GLY A 26 -45.77 14.72 -5.76
C GLY A 26 -45.05 16.03 -5.51
N THR A 27 -45.59 16.84 -4.61
CA THR A 27 -44.85 17.85 -3.84
C THR A 27 -43.84 17.17 -2.92
N ALA A 28 -42.96 16.37 -3.49
CA ALA A 28 -41.90 15.61 -2.82
C ALA A 28 -40.52 15.97 -3.40
N ALA A 29 -40.40 17.17 -3.97
CA ALA A 29 -39.16 17.73 -4.53
C ALA A 29 -38.70 18.99 -3.76
N ALA A 30 -39.26 19.24 -2.57
CA ALA A 30 -38.92 20.39 -1.74
C ALA A 30 -38.29 20.02 -0.38
N GLU A 31 -38.11 18.74 -0.06
CA GLU A 31 -37.47 18.32 1.22
C GLU A 31 -35.93 18.17 1.11
N ASN A 32 -35.34 18.56 -0.02
CA ASN A 32 -33.88 18.52 -0.22
C ASN A 32 -33.35 19.76 -0.95
N THR A 33 -34.09 20.87 -0.88
CA THR A 33 -33.56 22.18 -1.23
C THR A 33 -32.84 22.70 0.02
N VAL A 34 -31.53 22.89 -0.07
CA VAL A 34 -30.77 23.57 0.98
C VAL A 34 -31.45 24.91 1.24
N ASP A 35 -31.88 25.14 2.48
CA ASP A 35 -32.52 26.38 2.89
C ASP A 35 -31.44 27.47 2.98
N ASP A 36 -31.22 28.16 1.86
CA ASP A 36 -30.25 29.26 1.71
C ASP A 36 -30.78 30.60 2.26
N THR A 37 -31.68 30.57 3.24
CA THR A 37 -32.24 31.79 3.86
C THR A 37 -31.26 32.38 4.87
N ASP A 38 -30.25 33.11 4.37
CA ASP A 38 -29.31 33.86 5.21
C ASP A 38 -30.01 35.01 5.96
N GLY A 39 -29.62 35.26 7.23
CA GLY A 39 -30.01 36.47 7.96
C GLY A 39 -31.24 36.36 8.86
N LEU A 40 -31.72 35.14 9.17
CA LEU A 40 -32.78 34.93 10.16
C LEU A 40 -32.29 35.25 11.59
N ASP A 41 -31.03 34.93 11.90
CA ASP A 41 -30.36 35.33 13.13
C ASP A 41 -28.87 35.67 12.89
N PRO A 42 -28.56 36.94 12.56
CA PRO A 42 -27.19 37.36 12.29
C PRO A 42 -26.23 37.12 13.47
N ALA A 43 -26.73 37.14 14.71
CA ALA A 43 -25.90 36.95 15.90
C ALA A 43 -25.50 35.47 16.07
N ALA A 44 -26.46 34.55 15.92
CA ALA A 44 -26.18 33.11 15.95
C ALA A 44 -25.33 32.66 14.76
N GLU A 45 -25.57 33.18 13.56
CA GLU A 45 -24.76 32.88 12.38
C GLU A 45 -23.31 33.33 12.55
N HIS A 46 -23.10 34.55 13.07
CA HIS A 46 -21.76 35.07 13.36
C HIS A 46 -21.05 34.26 14.47
N ALA A 47 -21.78 33.84 15.50
CA ALA A 47 -21.24 32.95 16.53
C ALA A 47 -20.85 31.58 15.95
N ALA A 48 -21.70 30.99 15.10
CA ALA A 48 -21.42 29.72 14.43
C ALA A 48 -20.22 29.85 13.47
N TRP A 49 -20.10 30.96 12.74
CA TRP A 49 -18.93 31.28 11.92
C TRP A 49 -17.67 31.36 12.78
N ARG A 50 -17.71 32.08 13.90
CA ARG A 50 -16.59 32.17 14.85
C ARG A 50 -16.20 30.82 15.41
N LEU A 51 -17.15 29.94 15.72
CA LEU A 51 -16.87 28.58 16.17
C LEU A 51 -16.18 27.74 15.09
N ARG A 52 -16.59 27.85 13.82
CA ARG A 52 -15.91 27.19 12.70
C ARG A 52 -14.48 27.71 12.55
N GLU A 53 -14.28 29.01 12.70
CA GLU A 53 -12.97 29.63 12.60
C GLU A 53 -12.05 29.20 13.76
N LEU A 54 -12.56 29.21 14.99
CA LEU A 54 -11.84 28.69 16.15
C LEU A 54 -11.50 27.19 15.99
N LYS A 55 -12.39 26.39 15.38
CA LYS A 55 -12.09 24.99 15.06
C LYS A 55 -10.96 24.86 14.04
N ARG A 56 -10.87 25.76 13.05
CA ARG A 56 -9.76 25.78 12.10
C ARG A 56 -8.44 26.11 12.79
N LEU A 57 -8.41 27.20 13.53
CA LEU A 57 -7.23 27.60 14.32
C LEU A 57 -6.81 26.52 15.30
N LYS A 58 -7.77 25.84 15.93
CA LYS A 58 -7.50 24.71 16.83
C LYS A 58 -6.83 23.56 16.07
N ARG A 59 -7.36 23.13 14.93
CA ARG A 59 -6.76 22.06 14.11
C ARG A 59 -5.33 22.42 13.68
N ASP A 60 -5.11 23.67 13.28
CA ASP A 60 -3.79 24.13 12.83
C ASP A 60 -2.82 24.16 14.03
N ARG A 61 -3.28 24.58 15.21
CA ARG A 61 -2.49 24.52 16.44
C ARG A 61 -2.20 23.08 16.88
N GLU A 62 -3.18 22.18 16.79
CA GLU A 62 -3.00 20.75 17.09
C GLU A 62 -1.99 20.10 16.15
N ALA A 63 -2.01 20.45 14.85
CA ALA A 63 -1.02 19.98 13.89
C ALA A 63 0.40 20.47 14.22
N LEU A 64 0.55 21.70 14.71
CA LEU A 64 1.84 22.22 15.18
C LEU A 64 2.32 21.51 16.45
N VAL A 65 1.45 21.35 17.44
CA VAL A 65 1.77 20.65 18.69
C VAL A 65 2.14 19.19 18.44
N ALA A 66 1.46 18.51 17.51
CA ALA A 66 1.82 17.15 17.12
C ALA A 66 3.24 17.08 16.53
N ARG A 67 3.60 18.04 15.67
CA ARG A 67 4.97 18.14 15.13
C ARG A 67 6.01 18.46 16.19
N GLU A 68 5.71 19.36 17.12
CA GLU A 68 6.59 19.68 18.26
C GLU A 68 6.80 18.43 19.12
N ALA A 69 5.74 17.68 19.44
CA ALA A 69 5.83 16.43 20.21
C ALA A 69 6.63 15.34 19.47
N GLU A 70 6.51 15.22 18.15
CA GLU A 70 7.33 14.32 17.34
C GLU A 70 8.82 14.69 17.40
N ILE A 71 9.13 15.99 17.36
CA ILE A 71 10.51 16.48 17.47
C ILE A 71 11.06 16.22 18.88
N GLU A 72 10.29 16.52 19.93
CA GLU A 72 10.67 16.27 21.33
C GLU A 72 10.95 14.79 21.59
N GLU A 73 10.12 13.86 21.08
CA GLU A 73 10.36 12.42 21.20
C GLU A 73 11.62 11.98 20.43
N LEU A 74 11.86 12.57 19.26
CA LEU A 74 13.04 12.29 18.47
C LEU A 74 14.31 12.79 19.17
N GLU A 75 14.26 13.98 19.78
CA GLU A 75 15.33 14.51 20.61
C GLU A 75 15.54 13.65 21.86
N ARG A 76 14.47 13.21 22.54
CA ARG A 76 14.55 12.26 23.66
C ARG A 76 15.31 11.00 23.25
N ARG A 77 14.96 10.40 22.10
CA ARG A 77 15.64 9.20 21.58
C ARG A 77 17.09 9.45 21.17
N ARG A 78 17.42 10.67 20.73
CA ARG A 78 18.81 11.08 20.42
C ARG A 78 19.64 11.24 21.69
N HIS A 79 19.05 11.69 22.79
CA HIS A 79 19.73 11.86 24.07
C HIS A 79 19.86 10.57 24.91
N LEU A 80 19.11 9.52 24.58
CA LEU A 80 19.24 8.19 25.21
C LEU A 80 20.56 7.49 24.86
N THR A 81 21.06 6.71 25.81
CA THR A 81 22.20 5.82 25.56
C THR A 81 21.83 4.68 24.61
N ALA A 82 22.83 4.01 24.03
CA ALA A 82 22.59 2.91 23.10
C ALA A 82 21.88 1.72 23.77
N GLU A 83 22.28 1.37 24.99
CA GLU A 83 21.71 0.25 25.75
C GLU A 83 20.23 0.49 26.13
N GLU A 84 19.90 1.70 26.56
CA GLU A 84 18.52 2.10 26.88
C GLU A 84 17.64 2.11 25.62
N ARG A 85 18.15 2.61 24.49
CA ARG A 85 17.45 2.60 23.20
C ARG A 85 17.12 1.17 22.74
N GLU A 86 18.09 0.27 22.83
CA GLU A 86 17.88 -1.13 22.46
C GLU A 86 16.91 -1.85 23.40
N ALA A 87 16.85 -1.49 24.68
CA ALA A 87 15.85 -2.02 25.60
C ALA A 87 14.43 -1.54 25.23
N GLU A 88 14.24 -0.23 25.01
CA GLU A 88 12.96 0.33 24.57
C GLU A 88 12.50 -0.27 23.25
N ASP A 89 13.39 -0.40 22.27
CA ASP A 89 13.07 -0.97 20.97
C ASP A 89 12.72 -2.46 21.06
N ARG A 90 13.41 -3.23 21.92
CA ARG A 90 13.07 -4.64 22.17
C ARG A 90 11.68 -4.78 22.81
N GLU A 91 11.36 -3.94 23.80
CA GLU A 91 10.02 -3.93 24.40
C GLU A 91 8.94 -3.56 23.40
N PHE A 92 9.18 -2.53 22.58
CA PHE A 92 8.25 -2.11 21.53
C PHE A 92 8.02 -3.23 20.50
N LEU A 93 9.10 -3.89 20.06
CA LEU A 93 9.02 -5.02 19.14
C LEU A 93 8.31 -6.22 19.78
N ALA A 94 8.52 -6.49 21.07
CA ALA A 94 7.81 -7.54 21.80
C ALA A 94 6.31 -7.26 21.85
N ARG A 95 5.90 -6.05 22.26
CA ARG A 95 4.49 -5.64 22.27
C ARG A 95 3.85 -5.70 20.88
N GLN A 96 4.57 -5.29 19.84
CA GLN A 96 4.07 -5.38 18.47
C GLN A 96 3.89 -6.84 18.02
N ARG A 97 4.81 -7.74 18.42
CA ARG A 97 4.68 -9.18 18.14
C ARG A 97 3.48 -9.76 18.88
N GLU A 98 3.34 -9.48 20.17
CA GLU A 98 2.19 -9.93 20.98
C GLU A 98 0.85 -9.48 20.37
N ALA A 99 0.73 -8.19 20.00
CA ALA A 99 -0.48 -7.68 19.36
C ALA A 99 -0.76 -8.33 18.00
N ARG A 100 0.28 -8.67 17.23
CA ARG A 100 0.12 -9.40 15.96
C ARG A 100 -0.28 -10.85 16.20
N ASP A 101 0.32 -11.52 17.17
CA ASP A 101 0.08 -12.94 17.46
C ASP A 101 -1.30 -13.16 18.10
N GLN A 102 -1.79 -12.22 18.92
CA GLN A 102 -3.16 -12.24 19.44
C GLN A 102 -4.23 -12.22 18.33
N ASN A 103 -3.97 -11.45 17.27
CA ASN A 103 -4.92 -11.26 16.17
C ASN A 103 -4.71 -12.22 15.00
N ARG A 104 -3.67 -13.07 15.03
CA ARG A 104 -3.29 -13.94 13.92
C ARG A 104 -3.58 -15.39 14.26
N ALA A 105 -4.52 -16.01 13.54
CA ALA A 105 -4.70 -17.44 13.63
C ALA A 105 -3.45 -18.21 13.13
N PRO A 106 -3.17 -19.41 13.68
CA PRO A 106 -2.12 -20.28 13.18
C PRO A 106 -2.37 -20.62 11.70
N ALA A 107 -1.37 -20.38 10.85
CA ALA A 107 -1.48 -20.65 9.43
C ALA A 107 -1.54 -22.17 9.18
N ARG A 108 -2.54 -22.63 8.41
CA ARG A 108 -2.64 -24.05 8.02
C ARG A 108 -1.52 -24.42 7.05
N VAL A 109 -1.10 -25.69 7.08
CA VAL A 109 -0.10 -26.24 6.16
C VAL A 109 -0.59 -26.09 4.72
N LEU A 110 0.22 -25.48 3.85
CA LEU A 110 -0.13 -25.16 2.45
C LEU A 110 -1.33 -24.20 2.27
N ALA A 111 -1.65 -23.34 3.25
CA ALA A 111 -2.71 -22.33 3.10
C ALA A 111 -2.32 -21.18 2.15
N LYS A 112 -3.17 -20.79 1.21
CA LYS A 112 -2.87 -19.68 0.31
C LYS A 112 -2.63 -18.37 1.09
N TYR A 113 -1.58 -17.62 0.71
CA TYR A 113 -1.33 -16.31 1.29
C TYR A 113 -2.25 -15.26 0.66
N LEU A 114 -3.05 -14.59 1.48
CA LEU A 114 -3.94 -13.51 1.07
C LEU A 114 -3.44 -12.18 1.62
N HIS A 115 -2.72 -11.41 0.80
CA HIS A 115 -2.22 -10.10 1.24
C HIS A 115 -3.40 -9.14 1.53
N LYS A 116 -3.34 -8.44 2.67
CA LYS A 116 -4.39 -7.50 3.13
C LYS A 116 -4.60 -6.27 2.22
N GLY A 117 -3.76 -6.07 1.20
CA GLY A 117 -3.79 -4.90 0.33
C GLY A 117 -3.12 -3.67 0.94
N ALA A 118 -2.91 -2.62 0.15
CA ALA A 118 -2.32 -1.36 0.61
C ALA A 118 -3.36 -0.23 0.79
N PHE A 119 -4.44 -0.25 0.00
CA PHE A 119 -5.37 0.87 -0.15
C PHE A 119 -6.37 1.08 1.00
N PHE A 120 -6.56 0.07 1.87
CA PHE A 120 -7.55 0.12 2.97
C PHE A 120 -6.88 -0.03 4.35
N ARG A 121 -5.61 0.34 4.45
CA ARG A 121 -4.87 0.33 5.73
C ARG A 121 -4.59 1.75 6.15
N GLY A 122 -5.14 2.16 7.30
CA GLY A 122 -4.89 3.47 7.91
C GLY A 122 -5.64 4.63 7.26
N GLY A 123 -6.81 4.37 6.67
CA GLY A 123 -7.75 5.44 6.32
C GLY A 123 -8.58 5.83 7.54
N ASP A 124 -9.02 7.09 7.59
CA ASP A 124 -9.89 7.62 8.66
C ASP A 124 -11.30 7.01 8.65
N ASP A 125 -11.60 6.18 7.66
CA ASP A 125 -12.88 5.49 7.53
C ASP A 125 -12.93 4.30 8.51
N GLU A 126 -13.81 4.38 9.50
CA GLU A 126 -14.07 3.32 10.49
C GLU A 126 -14.39 1.96 9.82
N ALA A 127 -15.06 2.00 8.66
CA ALA A 127 -15.32 0.81 7.84
C ALA A 127 -14.03 0.18 7.27
N ALA A 128 -13.03 0.99 6.89
CA ALA A 128 -11.74 0.49 6.42
C ALA A 128 -10.93 -0.12 7.56
N GLU A 129 -10.98 0.47 8.76
CA GLU A 129 -10.34 -0.10 9.95
C GLU A 129 -10.93 -1.46 10.32
N ALA A 130 -12.27 -1.56 10.34
CA ALA A 130 -12.97 -2.82 10.59
C ALA A 130 -12.59 -3.91 9.57
N LEU A 131 -12.41 -3.55 8.29
CA LEU A 131 -11.93 -4.47 7.25
C LEU A 131 -10.47 -4.89 7.46
N ALA A 132 -9.60 -3.97 7.88
CA ALA A 132 -8.18 -4.24 8.09
C ALA A 132 -7.91 -5.19 9.27
N GLN A 133 -8.74 -5.11 10.31
CA GLN A 133 -8.67 -5.95 11.51
C GLN A 133 -9.03 -7.42 11.24
N ARG A 134 -9.74 -7.73 10.13
CA ARG A 134 -10.13 -9.10 9.80
C ARG A 134 -8.92 -10.03 9.62
N ASP A 135 -9.05 -11.25 10.14
CA ASP A 135 -8.08 -12.30 9.88
C ASP A 135 -8.35 -12.94 8.50
N LEU A 136 -7.57 -12.51 7.51
CA LEU A 136 -7.63 -13.07 6.16
C LEU A 136 -6.82 -14.37 6.01
N MET A 137 -5.88 -14.64 6.92
CA MET A 137 -5.01 -15.82 6.82
C MET A 137 -5.63 -17.06 7.46
N GLY A 138 -6.45 -16.87 8.48
CA GLY A 138 -7.24 -17.93 9.11
C GLY A 138 -8.52 -18.30 8.35
N ALA A 139 -8.94 -17.50 7.36
CA ALA A 139 -10.16 -17.74 6.61
C ALA A 139 -10.05 -19.02 5.77
N ALA A 140 -10.97 -19.96 6.00
CA ALA A 140 -11.11 -21.18 5.20
C ALA A 140 -12.33 -21.07 4.29
N PHE A 141 -12.17 -21.52 3.05
CA PHE A 141 -13.32 -21.76 2.17
C PHE A 141 -13.93 -23.12 2.51
N GLU A 142 -15.23 -23.27 2.31
CA GLU A 142 -15.96 -24.50 2.62
C GLU A 142 -15.42 -25.71 1.84
N ASP A 143 -14.95 -25.47 0.60
CA ASP A 143 -14.34 -26.49 -0.25
C ASP A 143 -12.86 -26.78 0.05
N ASP A 144 -12.19 -26.02 0.94
CA ASP A 144 -10.76 -26.20 1.19
C ASP A 144 -10.53 -27.27 2.27
N VAL A 145 -9.69 -28.27 1.93
CA VAL A 145 -9.38 -29.39 2.82
C VAL A 145 -8.66 -28.87 4.06
N ALA A 146 -9.16 -29.21 5.25
CA ALA A 146 -8.61 -28.75 6.53
C ALA A 146 -7.12 -29.11 6.69
N ASP A 147 -6.76 -30.37 6.39
CA ASP A 147 -5.39 -30.89 6.51
C ASP A 147 -4.86 -31.41 5.17
N LYS A 148 -4.05 -30.59 4.48
CA LYS A 148 -3.45 -30.93 3.19
C LYS A 148 -2.30 -31.94 3.30
N SER A 149 -1.82 -32.26 4.50
CA SER A 149 -0.75 -33.24 4.74
C SER A 149 -1.20 -34.69 4.50
N VAL A 150 -2.49 -34.98 4.72
CA VAL A 150 -3.06 -36.33 4.55
C VAL A 150 -3.26 -36.66 3.07
N LEU A 151 -3.35 -35.65 2.22
CA LEU A 151 -3.56 -35.82 0.78
C LEU A 151 -2.37 -36.53 0.11
N PRO A 152 -2.57 -37.26 -1.01
CA PRO A 152 -1.49 -37.76 -1.84
C PRO A 152 -0.57 -36.63 -2.32
N GLU A 153 0.72 -36.91 -2.49
CA GLU A 153 1.76 -35.91 -2.81
C GLU A 153 1.37 -34.96 -3.96
N TYR A 154 0.81 -35.52 -5.04
CA TYR A 154 0.38 -34.76 -6.21
C TYR A 154 -0.69 -33.69 -5.88
N MET A 155 -1.58 -33.98 -4.92
CA MET A 155 -2.66 -33.09 -4.46
C MET A 155 -2.24 -32.14 -3.33
N ARG A 156 -1.05 -32.29 -2.74
CA ARG A 156 -0.50 -31.39 -1.71
C ARG A 156 -0.07 -30.05 -2.30
N VAL A 157 -1.00 -29.30 -2.87
CA VAL A 157 -0.79 -28.01 -3.55
C VAL A 157 -1.41 -26.90 -2.70
N ARG A 158 -0.82 -25.71 -2.73
CA ARG A 158 -1.37 -24.50 -2.08
C ARG A 158 -2.78 -24.18 -2.59
N ASP A 159 -2.90 -24.07 -3.92
CA ASP A 159 -4.13 -23.79 -4.65
C ASP A 159 -4.67 -25.07 -5.31
N MET A 160 -5.75 -25.64 -4.77
CA MET A 160 -6.38 -26.86 -5.32
C MET A 160 -6.91 -26.66 -6.75
N THR A 161 -7.32 -25.44 -7.10
CA THR A 161 -7.80 -25.08 -8.45
C THR A 161 -6.73 -25.15 -9.55
N LYS A 162 -5.45 -25.30 -9.17
CA LYS A 162 -4.32 -25.48 -10.10
C LYS A 162 -3.92 -26.94 -10.31
N LEU A 163 -4.62 -27.89 -9.69
CA LEU A 163 -4.44 -29.31 -9.95
C LEU A 163 -4.73 -29.59 -11.43
N GLY A 164 -3.80 -30.22 -12.15
CA GLY A 164 -3.93 -30.51 -13.58
C GLY A 164 -3.77 -29.31 -14.53
N LYS A 165 -3.53 -28.09 -14.05
CA LYS A 165 -3.29 -26.92 -14.91
C LYS A 165 -1.81 -26.72 -15.24
N LYS A 166 -1.51 -26.35 -16.49
CA LYS A 166 -0.14 -26.11 -17.00
C LYS A 166 0.62 -25.01 -16.24
N GLY A 167 -0.08 -24.06 -15.63
CA GLY A 167 0.50 -22.94 -14.87
C GLY A 167 0.84 -23.24 -13.40
N ARG A 168 0.91 -24.51 -13.00
CA ARG A 168 1.23 -24.88 -11.61
C ARG A 168 2.71 -24.65 -11.31
N THR A 169 3.00 -23.96 -10.21
CA THR A 169 4.37 -23.82 -9.69
C THR A 169 4.90 -25.21 -9.29
N ARG A 170 6.20 -25.43 -9.54
CA ARG A 170 6.88 -26.66 -9.11
C ARG A 170 7.18 -26.64 -7.61
N TYR A 171 7.52 -25.46 -7.09
CA TYR A 171 7.80 -25.20 -5.69
C TYR A 171 6.62 -25.52 -4.76
N ARG A 172 6.93 -26.22 -3.66
CA ARG A 172 5.97 -26.59 -2.62
C ARG A 172 6.09 -25.72 -1.38
N ASP A 173 7.14 -25.92 -0.59
CA ASP A 173 7.42 -25.18 0.64
C ASP A 173 8.94 -25.02 0.83
N LEU A 174 9.34 -23.99 1.58
CA LEU A 174 10.75 -23.70 1.87
C LEU A 174 11.45 -24.82 2.68
N LYS A 175 10.69 -25.62 3.44
CA LYS A 175 11.23 -26.70 4.26
C LYS A 175 11.63 -27.93 3.44
N THR A 176 10.92 -28.20 2.35
CA THR A 176 11.14 -29.38 1.49
C THR A 176 12.05 -29.09 0.31
N GLU A 177 11.97 -27.87 -0.21
CA GLU A 177 12.85 -27.40 -1.29
C GLU A 177 14.10 -26.86 -0.61
N ASP A 178 15.15 -27.67 -0.52
CA ASP A 178 16.43 -27.30 0.09
C ASP A 178 17.04 -26.06 -0.60
N THR A 179 16.79 -24.88 -0.05
CA THR A 179 17.38 -23.62 -0.52
C THR A 179 18.70 -23.31 0.18
N GLY A 180 19.23 -24.21 1.01
CA GLY A 180 20.46 -24.01 1.78
C GLY A 180 21.73 -24.09 0.92
N ARG A 181 21.64 -24.71 -0.26
CA ARG A 181 22.77 -24.92 -1.17
C ARG A 181 23.08 -23.72 -2.09
N PHE A 182 22.64 -22.52 -1.71
CA PHE A 182 22.96 -21.30 -2.46
C PHE A 182 24.44 -20.92 -2.25
N GLY A 183 25.31 -21.40 -3.14
CA GLY A 183 26.74 -21.06 -3.18
C GLY A 183 27.73 -22.23 -3.04
N ASP A 184 27.26 -23.48 -2.95
CA ASP A 184 28.12 -24.68 -2.93
C ASP A 184 28.49 -25.17 -4.34
N ASP A 185 27.66 -24.88 -5.34
CA ASP A 185 27.95 -25.19 -6.74
C ASP A 185 28.69 -24.00 -7.39
N ASP A 186 29.93 -24.22 -7.81
CA ASP A 186 30.79 -23.32 -8.61
C ASP A 186 31.73 -22.30 -7.92
N ARG A 187 32.14 -22.48 -6.65
CA ARG A 187 33.38 -21.80 -6.19
C ARG A 187 34.67 -22.45 -6.66
N SER A 188 34.64 -23.70 -7.11
CA SER A 188 35.81 -24.44 -7.59
C SER A 188 36.08 -24.33 -9.09
N ARG A 189 35.15 -23.77 -9.89
CA ARG A 189 35.29 -23.68 -11.36
C ARG A 189 35.62 -22.29 -11.91
N ARG A 190 35.62 -21.24 -11.08
CA ARG A 190 35.83 -19.84 -11.53
C ARG A 190 37.17 -19.21 -11.13
N TRP A 191 38.12 -19.99 -10.65
CA TRP A 191 39.48 -19.49 -10.35
C TRP A 191 40.57 -20.46 -10.79
N ASP A 192 40.54 -20.86 -12.06
CA ASP A 192 41.74 -21.30 -12.78
C ASP A 192 42.39 -20.06 -13.39
N GLY A 193 43.44 -19.57 -12.74
CA GLY A 193 44.22 -18.40 -13.12
C GLY A 193 45.10 -18.64 -14.35
N SER A 194 44.50 -18.95 -15.51
CA SER A 194 45.24 -19.04 -16.77
C SER A 194 44.96 -17.83 -17.67
N ARG A 195 45.78 -16.78 -17.49
CA ARG A 195 46.44 -16.01 -18.54
C ARG A 195 45.66 -15.78 -19.85
N LYS A 196 45.09 -14.58 -20.05
CA LYS A 196 44.93 -14.03 -21.41
C LYS A 196 45.04 -12.50 -21.44
N GLU A 197 45.82 -12.06 -22.42
CA GLU A 197 46.33 -10.71 -22.68
C GLU A 197 45.28 -9.60 -22.91
N PRO A 198 45.67 -8.30 -22.84
CA PRO A 198 44.75 -7.18 -22.98
C PRO A 198 44.57 -6.82 -24.46
N GLY A 199 43.38 -7.06 -25.00
CA GLY A 199 43.05 -6.59 -26.35
C GLY A 199 41.66 -7.01 -26.84
N GLY A 200 40.70 -6.10 -26.78
CA GLY A 200 39.50 -6.11 -27.62
C GLY A 200 38.15 -6.26 -26.90
N PRO A 201 37.08 -5.67 -27.46
CA PRO A 201 36.02 -5.04 -26.69
C PRO A 201 34.79 -5.94 -26.54
N GLY A 202 34.15 -5.90 -25.37
CA GLY A 202 32.79 -6.40 -25.22
C GLY A 202 32.46 -7.00 -23.87
N GLY A 203 31.61 -6.30 -23.12
CA GLY A 203 30.47 -6.94 -22.47
C GLY A 203 30.68 -7.53 -21.08
N GLY A 204 30.81 -6.66 -20.07
CA GLY A 204 29.88 -6.62 -18.95
C GLY A 204 29.95 -7.67 -17.83
N LEU A 205 29.76 -7.12 -16.62
CA LEU A 205 29.27 -7.78 -15.40
C LEU A 205 30.32 -8.50 -14.56
N ASN A 206 31.15 -7.72 -13.85
CA ASN A 206 31.62 -8.05 -12.51
C ASN A 206 32.14 -6.79 -11.82
N GLY A 207 31.35 -6.23 -10.88
CA GLY A 207 31.81 -5.41 -9.74
C GLY A 207 32.81 -4.26 -9.98
N SER A 208 33.04 -3.81 -11.21
CA SER A 208 34.02 -2.77 -11.48
C SER A 208 33.37 -1.41 -11.25
N THR A 209 33.89 -0.66 -10.27
CA THR A 209 33.59 0.76 -10.06
C THR A 209 34.14 1.66 -11.18
N ALA A 210 34.81 1.08 -12.19
CA ALA A 210 35.34 1.78 -13.34
C ALA A 210 34.20 2.36 -14.19
N GLY A 211 34.01 3.67 -14.09
CA GLY A 211 33.03 4.46 -14.85
C GLY A 211 31.83 4.98 -14.06
N LEU A 212 31.74 4.72 -12.76
CA LEU A 212 30.74 5.35 -11.89
C LEU A 212 31.19 6.78 -11.51
N ASP A 213 30.25 7.72 -11.46
CA ASP A 213 30.44 9.07 -10.93
C ASP A 213 30.87 8.99 -9.46
N GLU A 214 31.83 9.83 -9.05
CA GLU A 214 32.45 9.83 -7.71
C GLU A 214 31.41 9.86 -6.57
N ARG A 215 30.25 10.46 -6.81
CA ARG A 215 29.13 10.51 -5.85
C ARG A 215 28.48 9.15 -5.54
N PHE A 216 28.71 8.15 -6.38
CA PHE A 216 28.13 6.80 -6.25
C PHE A 216 29.19 5.72 -6.01
N LEU A 217 30.45 6.12 -5.82
CA LEU A 217 31.45 5.19 -5.30
C LEU A 217 31.23 5.00 -3.80
N PRO A 218 31.42 3.77 -3.26
CA PRO A 218 31.42 3.56 -1.83
C PRO A 218 32.59 4.35 -1.23
N ASP A 219 32.34 5.03 -0.11
CA ASP A 219 33.38 5.76 0.63
C ASP A 219 34.54 4.81 0.92
N SER A 220 35.66 5.00 0.21
CA SER A 220 36.84 4.18 0.43
C SER A 220 37.51 4.64 1.72
N ASP A 221 37.26 3.92 2.81
CA ASP A 221 37.83 4.14 4.15
C ASP A 221 39.35 3.86 4.22
N GLY A 222 40.15 4.44 3.34
CA GLY A 222 41.53 3.98 3.13
C GLY A 222 42.62 5.02 2.89
N ARG A 223 42.33 6.29 2.55
CA ARG A 223 43.40 7.29 2.31
C ARG A 223 42.99 8.73 2.62
N ASN A 224 42.79 9.06 3.88
CA ASN A 224 43.20 10.37 4.41
C ASN A 224 43.11 10.36 5.94
N GLY A 225 44.24 10.15 6.61
CA GLY A 225 44.33 10.46 8.04
C GLY A 225 44.16 11.97 8.27
N PRO A 226 43.74 12.39 9.48
CA PRO A 226 43.50 13.80 9.77
C PRO A 226 44.79 14.62 9.59
N ARG A 227 44.73 15.62 8.71
CA ARG A 227 45.78 16.65 8.62
C ARG A 227 45.72 17.51 9.88
N PHE A 228 46.53 17.14 10.88
CA PHE A 228 46.84 18.01 12.01
C PHE A 228 47.40 19.33 11.47
N ILE A 229 46.59 20.39 11.53
CA ILE A 229 47.04 21.76 11.28
C ILE A 229 47.87 22.16 12.50
N LYS A 230 49.20 22.16 12.36
CA LYS A 230 50.09 22.84 13.31
C LYS A 230 49.83 24.35 13.18
N LYS A 231 49.17 24.95 14.17
CA LYS A 231 49.26 26.39 14.39
C LYS A 231 50.65 26.66 14.95
N GLU A 232 51.51 27.26 14.14
CA GLU A 232 52.73 27.90 14.61
C GLU A 232 52.32 29.10 15.49
N ALA A 233 52.82 29.11 16.72
CA ALA A 233 52.76 30.26 17.60
C ALA A 233 53.93 31.17 17.23
N GLU A 234 53.64 32.28 16.56
CA GLU A 234 54.59 33.38 16.41
C GLU A 234 54.75 34.08 17.75
N SER A 235 55.94 33.94 18.32
CA SER A 235 56.51 34.85 19.30
C SER A 235 57.22 35.99 18.57
N GLY A 236 56.83 37.23 18.84
CA GLY A 236 57.46 38.45 18.32
C GLY A 236 56.64 39.68 18.66
#